data_AF-A0A853HTS1-F1
#
_entry.id   AF-A0A853HTS1-F1
#
_cell.length_a   1.000
_cell.length_b   1.000
_cell.length_c   1.000
_cell.angle_alpha   90.00
_cell.angle_beta   90.00
_cell.angle_gamma   90.00
#
_symmetry.space_group_name_H-M   'P 1'
#
loop_
_entity.id
_entity.type
_entity.pdbx_description
1 polymer ?
#
loop_
_entity_poly.entity_id
_entity_poly.type
_entity_poly.pdbx_seq_one_letter_code
_entity_poly.pdbx_strand_id
1 'polypeptide(L)'
;MKKRLKYLTSVVLILSGVMMTVISAVMNSYLVTENNDKIKSLHDQAESIEQTIMQLWQDYQLFELKKDTAILLVAQETPQKYLINFISDVLNTINVAIPPKIEDNSEQLYTLFLKGVAQYKQHTTDQINRIYGEKLDFLTQARELEQKNNDLSNIALFFQIMGLILVLSKHFFD
;
A
#
# COMPACT_ATOMS: atom_id res chain seq x y z
N MET A 1 27.13 -40.04 46.08
CA MET A 1 27.35 -38.79 45.31
C MET A 1 26.86 -38.84 43.86
N LYS A 2 27.23 -39.85 43.04
CA LYS A 2 26.87 -39.90 41.59
C LYS A 2 25.37 -39.78 41.26
N LYS A 3 24.46 -40.36 42.07
CA LYS A 3 22.99 -40.25 41.86
C LYS A 3 22.45 -38.82 42.09
N ARG A 4 22.97 -38.08 43.07
CA ARG A 4 22.56 -36.69 43.34
C ARG A 4 23.05 -35.73 42.25
N LEU A 5 24.24 -35.98 41.71
CA LEU A 5 24.79 -35.20 40.61
C LEU A 5 23.97 -35.40 39.31
N LYS A 6 23.62 -36.65 38.97
CA LYS A 6 22.73 -36.95 37.82
C LYS A 6 21.36 -36.26 37.95
N TYR A 7 20.77 -36.27 39.14
CA TYR A 7 19.49 -35.62 39.39
C TYR A 7 19.56 -34.09 39.21
N LEU A 8 20.62 -33.45 39.72
CA LEU A 8 20.83 -32.01 39.53
C LEU A 8 21.03 -31.65 38.05
N THR A 9 21.82 -32.42 37.30
CA THR A 9 22.01 -32.21 35.86
C THR A 9 20.69 -32.37 35.08
N SER A 10 19.89 -33.39 35.42
CA SER A 10 18.58 -33.63 34.81
C SER A 10 17.59 -32.48 35.06
N VAL A 11 17.52 -31.97 36.30
CA VAL A 11 16.66 -30.83 36.64
C VAL A 11 17.09 -29.57 35.89
N VAL A 12 18.40 -29.29 35.81
CA VAL A 12 18.91 -28.11 35.07
C VAL A 12 18.58 -28.19 33.58
N LEU A 13 18.70 -29.38 32.95
CA LEU A 13 18.34 -29.57 31.55
C LEU A 13 16.85 -29.32 31.28
N ILE A 14 15.97 -29.85 32.13
CA ILE A 14 14.51 -29.64 32.02
C ILE A 14 14.19 -28.16 32.19
N LEU A 15 14.76 -27.50 33.20
CA LEU A 15 14.48 -26.09 33.48
C LEU A 15 14.94 -25.19 32.32
N SER A 16 16.12 -25.47 31.75
CA SER A 16 16.62 -24.78 30.56
C SER A 16 15.71 -25.01 29.35
N GLY A 17 15.24 -26.25 29.15
CA GLY A 17 14.34 -26.57 28.05
C GLY A 17 12.99 -25.87 28.16
N VAL A 18 12.40 -25.85 29.36
CA VAL A 18 11.16 -25.11 29.64
C VAL A 18 11.35 -23.60 29.48
N MET A 19 12.48 -23.03 29.91
CA MET A 19 12.73 -21.61 29.67
C MET A 19 12.82 -21.29 28.17
N MET A 20 13.50 -22.13 27.37
CA MET A 20 13.59 -21.93 25.93
C MET A 20 12.20 -21.97 25.25
N THR A 21 11.33 -22.90 25.64
CA THR A 21 9.98 -22.97 25.06
C THR A 21 9.12 -21.76 25.46
N VAL A 22 9.24 -21.29 26.71
CA VAL A 22 8.54 -20.06 27.15
C VAL A 22 9.04 -18.84 26.39
N ILE A 23 10.36 -18.67 26.24
CA ILE A 23 10.95 -17.55 25.48
C ILE A 23 10.45 -17.59 24.03
N SER A 24 10.44 -18.76 23.40
CA SER A 24 9.88 -18.94 22.06
C SER A 24 8.42 -18.49 21.97
N ALA A 25 7.58 -18.93 22.91
CA ALA A 25 6.16 -18.56 22.94
C ALA A 25 5.98 -17.04 23.10
N VAL A 26 6.78 -16.39 23.96
CA VAL A 26 6.77 -14.93 24.12
C VAL A 26 7.22 -14.23 22.84
N MET A 27 8.31 -14.67 22.21
CA MET A 27 8.78 -14.09 20.95
C MET A 27 7.71 -14.19 19.86
N ASN A 28 7.05 -15.35 19.74
CA ASN A 28 6.01 -15.56 18.74
C ASN A 28 4.80 -14.65 19.00
N SER A 29 4.32 -14.60 20.25
CA SER A 29 3.12 -13.83 20.60
C SER A 29 3.33 -12.32 20.56
N TYR A 30 4.48 -11.81 21.00
CA TYR A 30 4.70 -10.36 21.09
C TYR A 30 5.42 -9.82 19.86
N LEU A 31 6.50 -10.45 19.41
CA LEU A 31 7.29 -9.90 18.32
C LEU A 31 6.70 -10.31 16.97
N VAL A 32 6.42 -11.61 16.79
CA VAL A 32 5.99 -12.12 15.47
C VAL A 32 4.59 -11.66 15.11
N THR A 33 3.65 -11.76 16.06
CA THR A 33 2.27 -11.32 15.84
C THR A 33 2.17 -9.81 15.63
N GLU A 34 2.81 -8.98 16.46
CA GLU A 34 2.74 -7.52 16.31
C GLU A 34 3.35 -7.05 14.98
N ASN A 35 4.46 -7.66 14.55
CA ASN A 35 5.04 -7.37 13.24
C ASN A 35 4.13 -7.81 12.10
N ASN A 36 3.44 -8.95 12.20
CA ASN A 36 2.47 -9.38 11.19
C ASN A 36 1.31 -8.39 11.06
N ASP A 37 0.81 -7.85 12.17
CA ASP A 37 -0.25 -6.84 12.14
C ASP A 37 0.23 -5.55 11.45
N LYS A 38 1.48 -5.13 11.70
CA LYS A 38 2.10 -3.98 11.01
C LYS A 38 2.30 -4.26 9.52
N ILE A 39 2.81 -5.43 9.15
CA ILE A 39 2.99 -5.86 7.75
C ILE A 39 1.65 -5.79 7.01
N LYS A 40 0.59 -6.32 7.64
CA LYS A 40 -0.76 -6.28 7.09
C LYS A 40 -1.25 -4.85 6.92
N SER A 41 -1.09 -4.00 7.94
CA SER A 41 -1.46 -2.59 7.84
C SER A 41 -0.73 -1.84 6.72
N LEU A 42 0.55 -2.15 6.48
CA LEU A 42 1.31 -1.58 5.35
C LEU A 42 0.78 -2.05 4.00
N HIS A 43 0.40 -3.32 3.88
CA HIS A 43 -0.26 -3.85 2.68
C HIS A 43 -1.63 -3.20 2.44
N ASP A 44 -2.45 -3.07 3.48
CA ASP A 44 -3.77 -2.42 3.38
C ASP A 44 -3.63 -0.95 2.93
N GLN A 45 -2.61 -0.23 3.42
CA GLN A 45 -2.29 1.13 2.98
C GLN A 45 -1.85 1.17 1.51
N ALA A 46 -0.99 0.24 1.08
CA ALA A 46 -0.56 0.14 -0.31
C ALA A 46 -1.72 -0.20 -1.25
N GLU A 47 -2.67 -1.03 -0.81
CA GLU A 47 -3.89 -1.37 -1.56
C GLU A 47 -4.84 -0.17 -1.66
N SER A 48 -5.04 0.58 -0.56
CA SER A 48 -5.83 1.80 -0.57
C SER A 48 -5.27 2.85 -1.55
N ILE A 49 -3.94 2.97 -1.64
CA ILE A 49 -3.31 3.83 -2.64
C ILE A 49 -3.55 3.31 -4.05
N GLU A 50 -3.47 2.00 -4.30
CA GLU A 50 -3.77 1.42 -5.61
C GLU A 50 -5.20 1.76 -6.07
N GLN A 51 -6.17 1.65 -5.17
CA GLN A 51 -7.56 2.04 -5.46
C GLN A 51 -7.66 3.53 -5.84
N THR A 52 -6.92 4.38 -5.14
CA THR A 52 -6.85 5.83 -5.44
C THR A 52 -6.22 6.07 -6.82
N ILE A 53 -5.13 5.37 -7.16
CA ILE A 53 -4.49 5.44 -8.48
C ILE A 53 -5.47 5.03 -9.57
N MET A 54 -6.20 3.92 -9.36
CA MET A 54 -7.20 3.43 -10.32
C MET A 54 -8.31 4.46 -10.55
N GLN A 55 -8.80 5.11 -9.48
CA GLN A 55 -9.80 6.16 -9.58
C GLN A 55 -9.28 7.36 -10.39
N LEU A 56 -8.07 7.84 -10.10
CA LEU A 56 -7.46 8.94 -10.86
C LEU A 56 -7.30 8.61 -12.34
N TRP A 57 -6.93 7.37 -12.67
CA TRP A 57 -6.87 6.89 -14.06
C TRP A 57 -8.25 6.87 -14.72
N GLN A 58 -9.28 6.41 -14.01
CA GLN A 58 -10.65 6.40 -14.52
C GLN A 58 -11.15 7.81 -14.79
N ASP A 59 -10.93 8.75 -13.86
CA ASP A 59 -11.29 10.15 -14.01
C ASP A 59 -10.55 10.80 -15.18
N TYR A 60 -9.27 10.47 -15.36
CA TYR A 60 -8.47 10.89 -16.51
C TYR A 60 -9.04 10.36 -17.84
N GLN A 61 -9.40 9.07 -17.91
CA GLN A 61 -9.99 8.48 -19.12
C GLN A 61 -11.34 9.12 -19.48
N LEU A 62 -12.20 9.34 -18.49
CA LEU A 62 -13.47 10.04 -18.68
C LEU A 62 -13.25 11.46 -19.23
N PHE A 63 -12.19 12.11 -18.78
CA PHE A 63 -11.83 13.44 -19.23
C PHE A 63 -11.26 13.45 -20.67
N GLU A 64 -10.44 12.47 -21.05
CA GLU A 64 -10.00 12.29 -22.44
C GLU A 64 -11.19 12.02 -23.38
N LEU A 65 -12.18 11.23 -22.95
CA LEU A 65 -13.42 11.03 -23.71
C LEU A 65 -14.21 12.33 -23.90
N LYS A 66 -14.26 13.19 -22.87
CA LYS A 66 -14.88 14.52 -22.95
C LYS A 66 -14.14 15.41 -23.94
N LYS A 67 -12.80 15.37 -23.98
CA LYS A 67 -11.99 16.05 -25.00
C LYS A 67 -12.33 15.57 -26.41
N ASP A 68 -12.36 14.27 -26.63
CA ASP A 68 -12.67 13.70 -27.96
C ASP A 68 -14.10 14.06 -28.39
N THR A 69 -15.04 14.09 -27.45
CA THR A 69 -16.41 14.55 -27.69
C THR A 69 -16.43 16.03 -28.08
N ALA A 70 -15.68 16.90 -27.38
CA ALA A 70 -15.57 18.32 -27.74
C ALA A 70 -15.02 18.52 -29.16
N ILE A 71 -13.97 17.77 -29.53
CA ILE A 71 -13.37 17.80 -30.87
C ILE A 71 -14.40 17.38 -31.94
N LEU A 72 -15.17 16.32 -31.66
CA LEU A 72 -16.20 15.83 -32.56
C LEU A 72 -17.35 16.83 -32.73
N LEU A 73 -17.76 17.51 -31.65
CA LEU A 73 -18.77 18.58 -31.72
C LEU A 73 -18.31 19.76 -32.58
N VAL A 74 -17.03 20.11 -32.52
CA VAL A 74 -16.42 21.13 -33.41
C VAL A 74 -16.43 20.64 -34.86
N ALA A 75 -16.05 19.38 -35.11
CA ALA A 75 -15.98 18.81 -36.46
C ALA A 75 -17.35 18.66 -37.15
N GLN A 76 -18.42 18.50 -36.37
CA GLN A 76 -19.80 18.37 -36.89
C GLN A 76 -20.52 19.71 -37.12
N GLU A 77 -19.83 20.85 -36.97
CA GLU A 77 -20.43 22.19 -37.07
C GLU A 77 -21.66 22.37 -36.16
N THR A 78 -21.62 21.72 -34.99
CA THR A 78 -22.69 21.80 -33.98
C THR A 78 -22.95 23.26 -33.61
N PRO A 79 -24.21 23.68 -33.38
CA PRO A 79 -24.48 25.07 -33.05
C PRO A 79 -23.64 25.54 -31.85
N GLN A 80 -22.98 26.69 -32.02
CA GLN A 80 -21.93 27.22 -31.13
C GLN A 80 -22.35 27.26 -29.66
N LYS A 81 -23.64 27.51 -29.38
CA LYS A 81 -24.23 27.50 -28.03
C LYS A 81 -24.06 26.15 -27.31
N TYR A 82 -24.24 25.03 -28.00
CA TYR A 82 -24.09 23.70 -27.41
C TYR A 82 -22.62 23.37 -27.13
N LEU A 83 -21.72 23.80 -28.03
CA LEU A 83 -20.28 23.63 -27.86
C LEU A 83 -19.77 24.44 -26.65
N ILE A 84 -20.18 25.71 -26.54
CA ILE A 84 -19.82 26.59 -25.42
C ILE A 84 -20.31 25.98 -24.10
N ASN A 85 -21.58 25.57 -24.02
CA ASN A 85 -22.13 24.96 -22.81
C ASN A 85 -21.38 23.69 -22.41
N PHE A 86 -21.12 22.79 -23.37
CA PHE A 86 -20.39 21.56 -23.10
C PHE A 86 -18.96 21.83 -22.59
N ILE A 87 -18.22 22.71 -23.26
CA ILE A 87 -16.86 23.05 -22.86
C ILE A 87 -16.84 23.71 -21.48
N SER A 88 -17.76 24.63 -21.22
CA SER A 88 -17.88 25.29 -19.91
C SER A 88 -18.17 24.31 -18.79
N ASP A 89 -19.08 23.35 -19.00
CA ASP A 89 -19.37 22.30 -18.02
C ASP A 89 -18.15 21.42 -17.73
N VAL A 90 -17.37 21.07 -18.77
CA VAL A 90 -16.16 20.28 -18.60
C VAL A 90 -15.08 21.07 -17.85
N LEU A 91 -14.87 22.34 -18.19
CA LEU A 91 -13.93 23.24 -17.52
C LEU A 91 -14.30 23.47 -16.05
N ASN A 92 -15.59 23.63 -15.74
CA ASN A 92 -16.09 23.74 -14.37
C ASN A 92 -15.83 22.45 -13.58
N THR A 93 -15.98 21.28 -14.21
CA THR A 93 -15.69 19.98 -13.56
C THR A 93 -14.23 19.89 -13.10
N ILE A 94 -13.29 20.53 -13.82
CA ILE A 94 -11.86 20.55 -13.48
C ILE A 94 -11.42 21.84 -12.77
N ASN A 95 -12.36 22.63 -12.25
CA ASN A 95 -12.11 23.90 -11.53
C ASN A 95 -11.27 24.92 -12.31
N VAL A 96 -11.38 24.96 -13.65
CA VAL A 96 -10.74 25.99 -14.46
C VAL A 96 -11.67 27.20 -14.54
N ALA A 97 -11.22 28.34 -14.01
CA ALA A 97 -11.99 29.58 -14.05
C ALA A 97 -12.13 30.09 -15.49
N ILE A 98 -13.39 30.34 -15.90
CA ILE A 98 -13.72 30.89 -17.22
C ILE A 98 -13.88 32.41 -17.07
N PRO A 99 -13.04 33.23 -17.72
CA PRO A 99 -13.21 34.67 -17.69
C PRO A 99 -14.51 35.08 -18.41
N PRO A 100 -15.29 36.05 -17.90
CA PRO A 100 -16.56 36.48 -18.51
C PRO A 100 -16.42 36.96 -19.97
N LYS A 101 -15.23 37.46 -20.35
CA LYS A 101 -14.93 37.90 -21.72
C LYS A 101 -14.78 36.75 -22.73
N ILE A 102 -14.61 35.53 -22.26
CA ILE A 102 -14.32 34.33 -23.07
C ILE A 102 -15.58 33.47 -23.26
N GLU A 103 -16.60 33.63 -22.42
CA GLU A 103 -17.85 32.84 -22.48
C GLU A 103 -18.56 32.93 -23.85
N ASP A 104 -18.52 34.10 -24.51
CA ASP A 104 -19.17 34.30 -25.81
C ASP A 104 -18.23 34.05 -27.01
N ASN A 105 -16.94 33.75 -26.78
CA ASN A 105 -15.96 33.54 -27.84
C ASN A 105 -15.51 32.07 -27.90
N SER A 106 -16.13 31.30 -28.80
CA SER A 106 -15.87 29.85 -28.91
C SER A 106 -14.42 29.50 -29.25
N GLU A 107 -13.67 30.32 -30.00
CA GLU A 107 -12.27 30.04 -30.32
C GLU A 107 -11.36 30.21 -29.09
N GLN A 108 -11.57 31.29 -28.33
CA GLN A 108 -10.82 31.54 -27.11
C GLN A 108 -11.18 30.53 -26.02
N LEU A 109 -12.45 30.16 -25.92
CA LEU A 109 -12.93 29.14 -24.99
C LEU A 109 -12.37 27.75 -25.33
N TYR A 110 -12.33 27.39 -26.61
CA TYR A 110 -11.72 26.13 -27.06
C TYR A 110 -10.20 26.10 -26.83
N THR A 111 -9.51 27.22 -27.01
CA THR A 111 -8.08 27.32 -26.69
C THR A 111 -7.84 27.18 -25.17
N LEU A 112 -8.69 27.79 -24.35
CA LEU A 112 -8.66 27.66 -22.89
C LEU A 112 -8.93 26.21 -22.48
N PHE A 113 -9.88 25.55 -23.14
CA PHE A 113 -10.19 24.14 -22.97
C PHE A 113 -8.98 23.25 -23.21
N LEU A 114 -8.33 23.35 -24.38
CA LEU A 114 -7.15 22.54 -24.69
C LEU A 114 -6.00 22.75 -23.69
N LYS A 115 -5.80 24.00 -23.22
CA LYS A 115 -4.83 24.30 -22.17
C LYS A 115 -5.22 23.70 -20.82
N GLY A 116 -6.48 23.85 -20.41
CA GLY A 116 -7.01 23.27 -19.17
C GLY A 116 -6.90 21.75 -19.17
N VAL A 117 -7.16 21.12 -20.32
CA VAL A 117 -6.99 19.68 -20.51
C VAL A 117 -5.52 19.27 -20.33
N ALA A 118 -4.59 19.96 -20.99
CA ALA A 118 -3.17 19.66 -20.88
C ALA A 118 -2.65 19.82 -19.43
N GLN A 119 -3.11 20.87 -18.73
CA GLN A 119 -2.78 21.09 -17.33
C GLN A 119 -3.36 20.01 -16.41
N TYR A 120 -4.64 19.65 -16.61
CA TYR A 120 -5.28 18.58 -15.86
C TYR A 120 -4.55 17.25 -16.03
N LYS A 121 -4.20 16.89 -17.28
CA LYS A 121 -3.40 15.70 -17.59
C LYS A 121 -2.07 15.67 -16.84
N GLN A 122 -1.32 16.78 -16.89
CA GLN A 122 -0.03 16.88 -16.20
C GLN A 122 -0.23 16.73 -14.69
N HIS A 123 -1.22 17.44 -14.13
CA HIS A 123 -1.52 17.38 -12.71
C HIS A 123 -1.89 15.97 -12.24
N THR A 124 -2.77 15.27 -12.96
CA THR A 124 -3.17 13.89 -12.63
C THR A 124 -1.99 12.94 -12.74
N THR A 125 -1.13 13.09 -13.76
CA THR A 125 0.08 12.27 -13.92
C THR A 125 1.06 12.50 -12.77
N ASP A 126 1.30 13.75 -12.39
CA ASP A 126 2.19 14.11 -11.27
C ASP A 126 1.63 13.59 -9.93
N GLN A 127 0.30 13.67 -9.74
CA GLN A 127 -0.36 13.11 -8.58
C GLN A 127 -0.21 11.58 -8.52
N ILE A 128 -0.47 10.87 -9.62
CA ILE A 128 -0.30 9.41 -9.72
C ILE A 128 1.15 9.02 -9.41
N ASN A 129 2.13 9.72 -9.99
CA ASN A 129 3.54 9.44 -9.76
C ASN A 129 3.92 9.62 -8.29
N ARG A 130 3.42 10.67 -7.63
CA ARG A 130 3.67 10.94 -6.22
C ARG A 130 3.14 9.82 -5.33
N ILE A 131 1.85 9.48 -5.48
CA ILE A 131 1.22 8.45 -4.65
C ILE A 131 1.74 7.05 -4.97
N TYR A 132 2.16 6.79 -6.21
CA TYR A 132 2.84 5.55 -6.57
C TYR A 132 4.19 5.40 -5.85
N GLY A 133 4.93 6.50 -5.67
CA GLY A 133 6.12 6.52 -4.82
C GLY A 133 5.82 6.14 -3.37
N GLU A 134 4.74 6.69 -2.79
CA GLU A 134 4.28 6.36 -1.44
C GLU A 134 3.90 4.87 -1.33
N LYS A 135 3.22 4.30 -2.34
CA LYS A 135 2.91 2.86 -2.40
C LYS A 135 4.18 2.00 -2.38
N LEU A 136 5.18 2.35 -3.19
CA LEU A 136 6.44 1.60 -3.24
C LEU A 136 7.18 1.64 -1.91
N ASP A 137 7.11 2.78 -1.21
CA ASP A 137 7.70 2.91 0.13
C ASP A 137 7.01 1.97 1.13
N PHE A 138 5.67 1.95 1.18
CA PHE A 138 4.93 1.02 2.04
C PHE A 138 5.22 -0.45 1.74
N LEU A 139 5.29 -0.83 0.46
CA LEU A 139 5.64 -2.21 0.06
C LEU A 139 7.08 -2.57 0.45
N THR A 140 8.01 -1.61 0.34
CA THR A 140 9.41 -1.82 0.74
C THR A 140 9.51 -2.02 2.24
N GLN A 141 8.85 -1.15 3.03
CA GLN A 141 8.79 -1.28 4.48
C GLN A 141 8.15 -2.61 4.92
N ALA A 142 7.07 -3.04 4.26
CA ALA A 142 6.41 -4.30 4.54
C ALA A 142 7.37 -5.48 4.29
N ARG A 143 8.08 -5.48 3.16
CA ARG A 143 9.02 -6.55 2.80
C ARG A 143 10.22 -6.63 3.75
N GLU A 144 10.78 -5.49 4.16
CA GLU A 144 11.84 -5.45 5.16
C GLU A 144 11.37 -6.00 6.51
N LEU A 145 10.14 -5.66 6.90
CA LEU A 145 9.56 -6.14 8.15
C LEU A 145 9.23 -7.63 8.07
N GLU A 146 8.72 -8.14 6.95
CA GLU A 146 8.51 -9.57 6.69
C GLU A 146 9.81 -10.35 6.82
N GLN A 147 10.91 -9.85 6.24
CA GLN A 147 12.19 -10.51 6.34
C GLN A 147 12.66 -10.61 7.80
N LYS A 148 12.61 -9.49 8.54
CA LYS A 148 12.92 -9.47 9.98
C LYS A 148 12.00 -10.40 10.77
N ASN A 149 10.72 -10.47 10.40
CA ASN A 149 9.74 -11.28 11.10
C ASN A 149 9.96 -12.77 10.88
N ASN A 150 10.35 -13.16 9.66
CA ASN A 150 10.73 -14.52 9.33
C ASN A 150 11.96 -14.97 10.12
N ASP A 151 12.96 -14.10 10.27
CA ASP A 151 14.13 -14.39 11.09
C ASP A 151 13.74 -14.61 12.57
N LEU A 152 12.90 -13.74 13.13
CA LEU A 152 12.39 -13.88 14.49
C LEU A 152 11.57 -15.17 14.69
N SER A 153 10.71 -15.49 13.72
CA SER A 153 9.92 -16.72 13.70
C SER A 153 10.82 -17.97 13.69
N ASN A 154 11.86 -17.98 12.85
CA ASN A 154 12.83 -19.06 12.78
C ASN A 154 13.60 -19.23 14.11
N ILE A 155 14.00 -18.13 14.76
CA ILE A 155 14.66 -18.17 16.07
C ILE A 155 13.73 -18.70 17.15
N ALA A 156 12.48 -18.25 17.18
CA ALA A 156 11.49 -18.75 18.13
C ALA A 156 11.26 -20.25 17.92
N LEU A 157 11.09 -20.69 16.68
CA LEU A 157 10.91 -22.11 16.35
C LEU A 157 12.13 -22.94 16.76
N PHE A 158 13.35 -22.43 16.53
CA PHE A 158 14.57 -23.07 16.98
C PHE A 158 14.60 -23.25 18.51
N PHE A 159 14.29 -22.21 19.29
CA PHE A 159 14.21 -22.32 20.74
C PHE A 159 13.15 -23.32 21.19
N GLN A 160 12.02 -23.40 20.49
CA GLN A 160 10.97 -24.37 20.78
C GLN A 160 11.43 -25.81 20.55
N ILE A 161 12.05 -26.09 19.39
CA ILE A 161 12.57 -27.43 19.08
C ILE A 161 13.68 -27.82 20.07
N MET A 162 14.65 -26.95 20.32
CA MET A 162 15.73 -27.22 21.26
C MET A 162 15.21 -27.41 22.69
N GLY A 163 14.24 -26.59 23.10
CA GLY A 163 13.59 -26.71 24.39
C GLY A 163 12.88 -28.05 24.56
N LEU A 164 12.14 -28.49 23.55
CA LEU A 164 11.48 -29.81 23.53
C LEU A 164 12.50 -30.95 23.57
N ILE A 165 13.58 -30.89 22.79
CA ILE A 165 14.65 -31.89 22.81
C ILE A 165 15.27 -31.98 24.21
N LEU A 166 15.56 -30.86 24.86
CA LEU A 166 16.13 -30.83 26.22
C LEU A 166 15.20 -31.47 27.24
N VAL A 167 13.90 -31.14 27.21
CA VAL A 167 12.90 -31.74 28.11
C VAL A 167 12.76 -33.24 27.87
N LEU A 168 12.73 -33.67 26.60
CA LEU A 168 12.57 -35.08 26.23
C LEU A 168 13.84 -35.91 26.47
N SER A 169 15.03 -35.30 26.33
CA SER A 169 16.33 -35.98 26.51
C SER A 169 16.48 -36.61 27.89
N LYS A 170 15.78 -36.07 28.90
CA LYS A 170 15.67 -36.67 30.23
C LYS A 170 15.33 -38.16 30.17
N HIS A 171 14.35 -38.54 29.34
CA HIS A 171 13.89 -39.91 29.20
C HIS A 171 14.90 -40.84 28.54
N PHE A 172 15.93 -40.31 27.88
CA PHE A 172 17.02 -41.08 27.28
C PHE A 172 18.23 -41.26 28.21
N PHE A 173 18.35 -40.46 29.28
CA PHE A 173 19.50 -40.48 30.20
C PHE A 173 19.18 -41.13 31.58
N ASP A 174 17.93 -41.50 31.82
CA ASP A 174 17.49 -42.36 32.93
C ASP A 174 17.72 -43.84 32.61
#